data_AF-A0A1F3YC46-F1
#
_entry.id   AF-A0A1F3YC46-F1
#
_cell.length_a   1.000
_cell.length_b   1.000
_cell.length_c   1.000
_cell.angle_alpha   90.00
_cell.angle_beta   90.00
_cell.angle_gamma   90.00
#
_symmetry.space_group_name_H-M   'P 1'
#
loop_
_entity.id
_entity.type
_entity.pdbx_description
1 polymer ?
#
loop_
_entity_poly.entity_id
_entity_poly.type
_entity_poly.pdbx_seq_one_letter_code
_entity_poly.pdbx_strand_id
1 'polypeptide(L)'
;MYRFLFVVISLVFSNSSFTKEVVEGELTFCHFGPKLKVSDQVMASDKCTGTAKVQGVMWKCVPSDKVETEIVGFQRQLIEVAAQECKRHCERREKGCKGLFIAPSSCGLATDREDAVIMGKRQGCRKDCQGRAFAYCSIYDAGFRTDDPELMIRQTPNCRCGKKTK
;
A
#
# COMPACT_ATOMS: atom_id res chain seq x y z
N MET A 1 19.69 -61.13 29.70
CA MET A 1 20.12 -59.79 30.17
C MET A 1 20.42 -58.93 28.95
N TYR A 2 19.47 -58.11 28.50
CA TYR A 2 19.65 -57.25 27.33
C TYR A 2 20.02 -55.84 27.78
N ARG A 3 21.17 -55.34 27.31
CA ARG A 3 21.69 -53.99 27.57
C ARG A 3 20.98 -52.99 26.66
N PHE A 4 20.22 -52.07 27.26
CA PHE A 4 19.69 -50.89 26.58
C PHE A 4 20.79 -49.86 26.36
N LEU A 5 21.04 -49.51 25.10
CA LEU A 5 21.93 -48.42 24.70
C LEU A 5 21.08 -47.15 24.57
N PHE A 6 21.24 -46.20 25.50
CA PHE A 6 20.61 -44.88 25.41
C PHE A 6 21.48 -43.98 24.53
N VAL A 7 20.95 -43.58 23.37
CA VAL A 7 21.54 -42.53 22.51
C VAL A 7 20.94 -41.19 22.95
N VAL A 8 21.76 -40.35 23.57
CA VAL A 8 21.39 -38.98 23.94
C VAL A 8 21.70 -38.08 22.76
N ILE A 9 20.65 -37.60 22.08
CA ILE A 9 20.75 -36.60 21.01
C ILE A 9 20.64 -35.22 21.65
N SER A 10 21.78 -34.55 21.81
CA SER A 10 21.84 -33.13 22.21
C SER A 10 21.55 -32.26 20.99
N LEU A 11 20.31 -31.75 20.88
CA LEU A 11 19.93 -30.70 19.94
C LEU A 11 20.54 -29.37 20.39
N VAL A 12 21.63 -28.95 19.73
CA VAL A 12 22.18 -27.61 19.86
C VAL A 12 21.26 -26.63 19.11
N PHE A 13 20.32 -26.02 19.83
CA PHE A 13 19.57 -24.88 19.33
C PHE A 13 20.51 -23.67 19.28
N SER A 14 21.07 -23.41 18.10
CA SER A 14 21.72 -22.14 17.79
C SER A 14 20.66 -21.06 17.70
N ASN A 15 20.46 -20.32 18.80
CA ASN A 15 19.73 -19.05 18.81
C ASN A 15 20.53 -18.02 18.01
N SER A 16 20.39 -18.05 16.68
CA SER A 16 20.75 -16.91 15.84
C SER A 16 19.68 -15.84 16.03
N SER A 17 19.87 -15.01 17.05
CA SER A 17 19.19 -13.72 17.19
C SER A 17 19.65 -12.84 16.02
N PHE A 18 18.97 -12.97 14.89
CA PHE A 18 19.10 -12.08 13.75
C PHE A 18 18.37 -10.78 14.11
N THR A 19 19.01 -9.94 14.93
CA THR A 19 18.65 -8.53 15.04
C THR A 19 19.00 -7.90 13.71
N LYS A 20 18.03 -7.91 12.80
CA LYS A 20 18.07 -7.18 11.54
C LYS A 20 18.06 -5.70 11.92
N GLU A 21 19.25 -5.09 11.98
CA GLU A 21 19.39 -3.64 11.97
C GLU A 21 18.54 -3.11 10.83
N VAL A 22 17.53 -2.33 11.19
CA VAL A 22 16.81 -1.48 10.24
C VAL A 22 17.80 -0.39 9.86
N VAL A 23 18.67 -0.70 8.88
CA VAL A 23 19.41 0.33 8.15
C VAL A 23 18.33 1.27 7.61
N GLU A 24 18.32 2.52 8.05
CA GLU A 24 17.50 3.60 7.50
C GLU A 24 17.82 3.72 6.01
N GLY A 25 17.13 2.91 5.20
CA GLY A 25 17.43 2.72 3.80
C GLY A 25 17.05 3.95 3.00
N GLU A 26 18.05 4.59 2.41
CA GLU A 26 17.87 5.43 1.23
C GLU A 26 17.00 4.67 0.21
N LEU A 27 15.95 5.28 -0.33
CA LEU A 27 15.18 4.61 -1.38
C LEU A 27 16.08 4.46 -2.60
N THR A 28 16.28 3.22 -3.05
CA THR A 28 17.13 2.91 -4.20
C THR A 28 16.43 3.10 -5.55
N PHE A 29 15.17 3.58 -5.57
CA PHE A 29 14.33 3.59 -6.77
C PHE A 29 13.92 5.01 -7.18
N CYS A 30 13.93 5.29 -8.49
CA CYS A 30 13.47 6.57 -9.05
C CYS A 30 11.94 6.65 -9.26
N HIS A 31 11.28 5.50 -9.26
CA HIS A 31 9.85 5.39 -9.55
C HIS A 31 9.28 4.16 -8.88
N PHE A 32 8.07 4.31 -8.36
CA PHE A 32 7.27 3.21 -7.87
C PHE A 32 5.86 3.37 -8.42
N GLY A 33 5.51 2.44 -9.32
CA GLY A 33 4.17 2.37 -9.88
C GLY A 33 3.10 2.12 -8.80
N PRO A 34 1.83 2.08 -9.20
CA PRO A 34 0.72 1.95 -8.25
C PRO A 34 0.88 0.68 -7.40
N LYS A 35 0.93 0.85 -6.07
CA LYS A 35 0.84 -0.24 -5.11
C LYS A 35 -0.47 -0.18 -4.36
N LEU A 36 -1.17 -1.30 -4.31
CA LEU A 36 -2.46 -1.41 -3.66
C LEU A 36 -2.39 -2.33 -2.44
N LYS A 37 -3.17 -1.97 -1.41
CA LYS A 37 -3.46 -2.80 -0.24
C LYS A 37 -4.96 -2.78 0.00
N VAL A 38 -5.56 -3.95 0.19
CA VAL A 38 -6.98 -4.07 0.50
C VAL A 38 -7.12 -4.51 1.96
N SER A 39 -7.97 -3.82 2.72
CA SER A 39 -8.30 -4.17 4.10
C SER A 39 -9.81 -4.33 4.25
N ASP A 40 -10.23 -5.53 4.64
CA ASP A 40 -11.62 -5.84 4.94
C ASP A 40 -12.02 -5.26 6.31
N GLN A 41 -13.17 -4.59 6.36
CA GLN A 41 -13.65 -3.96 7.59
C GLN A 41 -14.95 -4.59 8.11
N VAL A 42 -15.83 -5.07 7.22
CA VAL A 42 -17.12 -5.65 7.62
C VAL A 42 -17.50 -6.80 6.70
N MET A 43 -17.75 -7.98 7.29
CA MET A 43 -18.47 -9.07 6.65
C MET A 43 -19.92 -9.04 7.13
N ALA A 44 -20.87 -8.84 6.20
CA ALA A 44 -22.28 -9.04 6.50
C ALA A 44 -22.61 -10.53 6.58
N SER A 45 -23.84 -10.86 6.97
CA SER A 45 -24.32 -12.25 7.01
C SER A 45 -24.40 -12.91 5.63
N ASP A 46 -24.51 -12.13 4.55
CA ASP A 46 -24.41 -12.63 3.19
C ASP A 46 -22.98 -12.46 2.62
N LYS A 47 -22.58 -13.38 1.75
CA LYS A 47 -21.20 -13.44 1.24
C LYS A 47 -20.84 -12.26 0.33
N CYS A 48 -21.84 -11.60 -0.28
CA CYS A 48 -21.60 -10.49 -1.20
C CYS A 48 -21.59 -9.11 -0.54
N THR A 49 -22.30 -8.89 0.55
CA THR A 49 -22.42 -7.55 1.16
C THR A 49 -21.25 -7.33 2.10
N GLY A 50 -20.60 -6.19 1.91
CA GLY A 50 -19.54 -5.77 2.79
C GLY A 50 -18.82 -4.55 2.26
N THR A 51 -17.86 -4.09 3.05
CA THR A 51 -17.04 -2.96 2.67
C THR A 51 -15.57 -3.26 2.89
N ALA A 52 -14.75 -2.67 2.04
CA ALA A 52 -13.30 -2.77 2.08
C ALA A 52 -12.66 -1.41 1.83
N LYS A 53 -11.47 -1.23 2.39
CA LYS A 53 -10.60 -0.10 2.10
C LYS A 53 -9.57 -0.53 1.08
N VAL A 54 -9.63 0.06 -0.10
CA VAL A 54 -8.61 -0.10 -1.14
C VAL A 54 -7.68 1.10 -1.03
N GLN A 55 -6.55 0.89 -0.37
CA GLN A 55 -5.48 1.87 -0.30
C GLN A 55 -4.57 1.72 -1.51
N GLY A 56 -4.19 2.86 -2.08
CA GLY A 56 -3.25 2.92 -3.18
C GLY A 56 -2.22 4.02 -2.95
N VAL A 57 -0.97 3.75 -3.28
CA VAL A 57 0.11 4.74 -3.24
C VAL A 57 0.92 4.68 -4.53
N MET A 58 1.39 5.83 -4.98
CA MET A 58 2.25 5.95 -6.16
C MET A 58 3.21 7.12 -5.96
N TRP A 59 4.44 6.96 -6.41
CA TRP A 59 5.44 8.03 -6.33
C TRP A 59 6.52 7.95 -7.39
N LYS A 60 7.14 9.09 -7.66
CA LYS A 60 8.21 9.22 -8.64
C LYS A 60 9.12 10.41 -8.31
N CYS A 61 10.39 10.26 -8.62
CA CYS A 61 11.36 11.35 -8.60
C CYS A 61 11.27 12.15 -9.92
N VAL A 62 10.85 13.40 -9.85
CA VAL A 62 10.57 14.27 -11.00
C VAL A 62 11.18 15.67 -10.82
N PRO A 63 11.26 16.48 -11.90
CA PRO A 63 11.60 17.90 -11.76
C PRO A 63 10.57 18.63 -10.89
N SER A 64 11.01 19.62 -10.10
CA SER A 64 10.13 20.31 -9.12
C SER A 64 8.93 21.01 -9.76
N ASP A 65 9.07 21.48 -11.00
CA ASP A 65 8.03 22.12 -11.80
C ASP A 65 6.99 21.13 -12.37
N LYS A 66 7.23 19.82 -12.24
CA LYS A 66 6.33 18.76 -12.72
C LYS A 66 5.54 18.07 -11.62
N VAL A 67 5.80 18.38 -10.35
CA VAL A 67 5.21 17.68 -9.20
C VAL A 67 3.68 17.66 -9.27
N GLU A 68 3.04 18.82 -9.43
CA GLU A 68 1.57 18.92 -9.46
C GLU A 68 0.95 18.14 -10.63
N THR A 69 1.56 18.25 -11.82
CA THR A 69 1.07 17.55 -13.02
C THR A 69 1.18 16.04 -12.87
N GLU A 70 2.29 15.55 -12.29
CA GLU A 70 2.51 14.13 -12.04
C GLU A 70 1.55 13.60 -10.97
N ILE A 71 1.25 14.36 -9.92
CA ILE A 71 0.29 13.98 -8.87
C ILE A 71 -1.12 13.80 -9.44
N VAL A 72 -1.58 14.70 -10.33
CA VAL A 72 -2.86 14.53 -11.04
C VAL A 72 -2.85 13.25 -11.88
N GLY A 73 -1.72 12.95 -12.54
CA GLY A 73 -1.52 11.69 -13.26
C GLY A 73 -1.60 10.47 -12.36
N PHE A 74 -0.93 10.51 -11.19
CA PHE A 74 -0.94 9.42 -10.21
C PHE A 74 -2.32 9.16 -9.67
N GLN A 75 -3.08 10.21 -9.34
CA GLN A 75 -4.44 10.07 -8.84
C GLN A 75 -5.33 9.31 -9.83
N ARG A 76 -5.29 9.69 -11.12
CA ARG A 76 -6.07 9.01 -12.17
C ARG A 76 -5.72 7.53 -12.28
N GLN A 77 -4.42 7.21 -12.29
CA GLN A 77 -3.95 5.83 -12.36
C GLN A 77 -4.34 5.03 -11.10
N LEU A 78 -4.15 5.62 -9.91
CA LEU A 78 -4.52 4.97 -8.66
C LEU A 78 -6.02 4.68 -8.59
N ILE A 79 -6.88 5.62 -9.00
CA ILE A 79 -8.33 5.42 -9.07
C ILE A 79 -8.69 4.27 -10.02
N GLU A 80 -8.08 4.21 -11.19
CA GLU A 80 -8.34 3.16 -12.17
C GLU A 80 -7.97 1.77 -11.61
N VAL A 81 -6.75 1.61 -11.11
CA VAL A 81 -6.26 0.32 -10.60
C VAL A 81 -7.03 -0.06 -9.33
N ALA A 82 -7.33 0.89 -8.43
CA ALA A 82 -8.11 0.63 -7.23
C ALA A 82 -9.56 0.22 -7.53
N ALA A 83 -10.18 0.81 -8.56
CA ALA A 83 -11.51 0.41 -9.01
C ALA A 83 -11.53 -1.02 -9.54
N GLN A 84 -10.51 -1.42 -10.30
CA GLN A 84 -10.35 -2.80 -10.75
C GLN A 84 -10.14 -3.75 -9.57
N GLU A 85 -9.30 -3.37 -8.60
CA GLU A 85 -9.03 -4.19 -7.43
C GLU A 85 -10.25 -4.33 -6.53
N CYS A 86 -11.06 -3.29 -6.35
CA CYS A 86 -12.34 -3.37 -5.66
C CYS A 86 -13.28 -4.40 -6.32
N LYS A 87 -13.39 -4.39 -7.66
CA LYS A 87 -14.18 -5.39 -8.40
C LYS A 87 -13.66 -6.80 -8.16
N ARG A 88 -12.36 -7.04 -8.33
CA ARG A 88 -11.72 -8.34 -8.09
C ARG A 88 -11.90 -8.81 -6.65
N HIS A 89 -11.75 -7.91 -5.68
CA HIS A 89 -11.96 -8.20 -4.28
C HIS A 89 -13.39 -8.71 -4.02
N CYS A 90 -14.42 -7.99 -4.49
CA CYS A 90 -15.80 -8.43 -4.31
C CYS A 90 -16.10 -9.74 -5.04
N GLU A 91 -15.58 -9.95 -6.25
CA GLU A 91 -15.76 -11.21 -7.00
C GLU A 91 -15.05 -12.41 -6.33
N ARG A 92 -13.96 -12.17 -5.58
CA ARG A 92 -13.32 -13.20 -4.75
C ARG A 92 -14.20 -13.65 -3.58
N ARG A 93 -15.11 -12.80 -3.08
CA ARG A 93 -16.01 -13.17 -1.99
C ARG A 93 -17.04 -14.21 -2.43
N GLU A 94 -17.70 -13.99 -3.56
CA GLU A 94 -18.58 -14.99 -4.20
C GLU A 94 -18.80 -14.66 -5.69
N LYS A 95 -19.00 -15.69 -6.51
CA LYS A 95 -19.34 -15.53 -7.92
C LYS A 95 -20.66 -14.76 -8.02
N GLY A 96 -20.64 -13.64 -8.76
CA GLY A 96 -21.84 -12.80 -8.95
C GLY A 96 -21.93 -11.60 -8.01
N CYS A 97 -20.95 -11.38 -7.13
CA CYS A 97 -20.84 -10.10 -6.44
C CYS A 97 -20.30 -9.01 -7.38
N LYS A 98 -20.68 -7.75 -7.12
CA LYS A 98 -20.22 -6.54 -7.80
C LYS A 98 -19.48 -5.68 -6.79
N GLY A 99 -18.33 -5.14 -7.20
CA GLY A 99 -17.64 -4.08 -6.48
C GLY A 99 -17.97 -2.70 -7.04
N LEU A 100 -18.33 -1.78 -6.15
CA LEU A 100 -18.46 -0.36 -6.44
C LEU A 100 -17.36 0.40 -5.70
N PHE A 101 -16.44 0.98 -6.48
CA PHE A 101 -15.40 1.85 -5.96
C PHE A 101 -15.87 3.30 -5.94
N ILE A 102 -15.69 3.97 -4.81
CA ILE A 102 -16.00 5.38 -4.60
C ILE A 102 -14.68 6.14 -4.74
N ALA A 103 -14.47 6.72 -5.92
CA ALA A 103 -13.25 7.45 -6.22
C ALA A 103 -13.18 8.77 -5.44
N PRO A 104 -12.06 9.07 -4.75
CA PRO A 104 -11.87 10.38 -4.13
C PRO A 104 -11.62 11.46 -5.18
N SER A 105 -12.00 12.70 -4.88
CA SER A 105 -11.81 13.86 -5.77
C SER A 105 -10.36 14.33 -5.85
N SER A 106 -9.54 14.01 -4.84
CA SER A 106 -8.10 14.30 -4.76
C SER A 106 -7.36 13.10 -4.16
N CYS A 107 -6.02 13.15 -4.13
CA CYS A 107 -5.25 12.30 -3.23
C CYS A 107 -5.65 12.61 -1.77
N GLY A 108 -5.66 11.59 -0.91
CA GLY A 108 -5.83 11.75 0.53
C GLY A 108 -4.60 12.40 1.17
N LEU A 109 -3.40 11.99 0.72
CA LEU A 109 -2.15 12.72 0.96
C LEU A 109 -1.39 12.87 -0.35
N ALA A 110 -0.86 14.07 -0.57
CA ALA A 110 -0.01 14.41 -1.70
C ALA A 110 1.12 15.34 -1.23
N THR A 111 2.27 15.27 -1.89
CA THR A 111 3.33 16.24 -1.66
C THR A 111 3.08 17.49 -2.47
N ASP A 112 3.17 18.67 -1.86
CA ASP A 112 3.31 19.90 -2.62
C ASP A 112 4.74 20.02 -3.20
N ARG A 113 5.01 21.11 -3.93
CA ARG A 113 6.30 21.30 -4.59
C ARG A 113 7.45 21.38 -3.57
N GLU A 114 7.27 22.16 -2.52
CA GLU A 114 8.25 22.41 -1.48
C GLU A 114 8.57 21.11 -0.72
N ASP A 115 7.54 20.41 -0.26
CA ASP A 115 7.64 19.14 0.44
C ASP A 115 8.23 18.05 -0.47
N ALA A 116 7.86 18.02 -1.76
CA ALA A 116 8.45 17.08 -2.70
C ALA A 116 9.97 17.27 -2.83
N VAL A 117 10.47 18.51 -2.83
CA VAL A 117 11.93 18.77 -2.86
C VAL A 117 12.60 18.33 -1.55
N ILE A 118 11.98 18.62 -0.41
CA ILE A 118 12.49 18.21 0.91
C ILE A 118 12.52 16.68 1.01
N MET A 119 11.41 16.03 0.67
CA MET A 119 11.28 14.58 0.65
C MET A 119 12.23 13.96 -0.37
N GLY A 120 12.41 14.53 -1.56
CA GLY A 120 13.35 13.99 -2.53
C GLY A 120 14.79 13.97 -2.02
N LYS A 121 15.21 14.97 -1.23
CA LYS A 121 16.50 14.96 -0.53
C LYS A 121 16.56 13.91 0.57
N ARG A 122 15.51 13.79 1.40
CA ARG A 122 15.45 12.86 2.55
C ARG A 122 15.26 11.39 2.17
N GLN A 123 14.50 11.15 1.11
CA GLN A 123 14.12 9.82 0.62
C GLN A 123 15.10 9.31 -0.43
N GLY A 124 16.06 10.11 -0.88
CA GLY A 124 17.14 9.66 -1.75
C GLY A 124 16.79 9.63 -3.24
N CYS A 125 16.01 10.60 -3.74
CA CYS A 125 15.88 10.79 -5.19
C CYS A 125 17.28 11.01 -5.79
N ARG A 126 17.78 9.96 -6.46
CA ARG A 126 19.15 9.89 -6.95
C ARG A 126 19.38 10.92 -8.05
N LYS A 127 20.65 11.25 -8.28
CA LYS A 127 21.06 12.23 -9.30
C LYS A 127 20.76 11.77 -10.74
N ASP A 128 20.64 10.46 -10.96
CA ASP A 128 20.30 9.84 -12.25
C ASP A 128 18.79 9.68 -12.49
N CYS A 129 17.95 10.01 -11.51
CA CYS A 129 16.50 10.06 -11.71
C CYS A 129 16.11 11.25 -12.59
N GLN A 130 14.89 11.20 -13.16
CA GLN A 130 14.35 12.28 -14.01
C GLN A 130 14.36 13.65 -13.31
N GLY A 131 14.21 13.68 -11.99
CA GLY A 131 14.50 14.85 -11.18
C GLY A 131 14.68 14.49 -9.70
N ARG A 132 14.75 15.52 -8.86
CA ARG A 132 15.08 15.39 -7.43
C ARG A 132 13.91 15.70 -6.49
N ALA A 133 12.72 15.95 -7.01
CA ALA A 133 11.52 16.14 -6.19
C ALA A 133 10.72 14.84 -6.13
N PHE A 134 10.29 14.44 -4.93
CA PHE A 134 9.50 13.25 -4.67
C PHE A 134 8.01 13.56 -4.79
N ALA A 135 7.46 13.38 -6.00
CA ALA A 135 6.02 13.49 -6.22
C ALA A 135 5.35 12.22 -5.65
N TYR A 136 4.37 12.41 -4.78
CA TYR A 136 3.68 11.33 -4.07
C TYR A 136 2.17 11.57 -4.08
N CYS A 137 1.41 10.51 -4.25
CA CYS A 137 -0.04 10.50 -4.08
C CYS A 137 -0.46 9.21 -3.39
N SER A 138 -1.37 9.33 -2.42
CA SER A 138 -2.07 8.20 -1.81
C SER A 138 -3.58 8.40 -1.84
N ILE A 139 -4.33 7.29 -1.92
CA ILE A 139 -5.80 7.32 -1.98
C ILE A 139 -6.39 7.78 -0.64
N TYR A 140 -5.96 7.15 0.45
CA TYR A 140 -6.25 7.58 1.81
C TYR A 140 -5.08 8.40 2.36
N ASP A 141 -5.35 9.24 3.35
CA ASP A 141 -4.31 9.96 4.11
C ASP A 141 -3.43 8.96 4.88
N ALA A 142 -2.39 8.49 4.19
CA ALA A 142 -1.37 7.59 4.68
C ALA A 142 -0.03 8.14 4.21
N GLY A 143 0.89 8.34 5.15
CA GLY A 143 2.22 8.81 4.86
C GLY A 143 3.04 7.74 4.14
N PHE A 144 4.06 8.17 3.41
CA PHE A 144 5.00 7.25 2.79
C PHE A 144 5.79 6.41 3.80
N ARG A 145 6.07 6.97 4.99
CA ARG A 145 6.79 6.30 6.09
C ARG A 145 5.89 5.95 7.27
N THR A 146 4.96 6.84 7.55
CA THR A 146 3.93 6.65 8.57
C THR A 146 2.81 5.86 7.92
N ASP A 147 2.98 4.54 7.91
CA ASP A 147 1.88 3.57 7.80
C ASP A 147 0.96 3.70 9.03
N ASP A 148 0.58 4.91 9.45
CA ASP A 148 -0.23 5.15 10.64
C ASP A 148 -1.60 4.49 10.39
N PRO A 149 -1.82 3.30 10.97
CA PRO A 149 -2.99 2.53 10.66
C PRO A 149 -4.23 3.23 11.23
N GLU A 150 -4.08 4.11 12.23
CA GLU A 150 -5.20 4.81 12.84
C GLU A 150 -5.85 5.82 11.90
N LEU A 151 -5.05 6.58 11.14
CA LEU A 151 -5.57 7.51 10.14
C LEU A 151 -6.36 6.78 9.05
N MET A 152 -5.88 5.60 8.65
CA MET A 152 -6.60 4.74 7.71
C MET A 152 -7.87 4.13 8.32
N ILE A 153 -7.86 3.74 9.60
CA ILE A 153 -9.00 3.13 10.29
C ILE A 153 -10.18 4.10 10.39
N ARG A 154 -9.95 5.39 10.59
CA ARG A 154 -11.01 6.40 10.72
C ARG A 154 -11.69 6.77 9.40
N GLN A 155 -11.02 6.54 8.27
CA GLN A 155 -11.55 6.89 6.95
C GLN A 155 -12.65 5.92 6.50
N THR A 156 -13.63 6.43 5.74
CA THR A 156 -14.74 5.61 5.24
C THR A 156 -14.24 4.62 4.16
N PRO A 157 -14.68 3.35 4.17
CA PRO A 157 -14.39 2.40 3.10
C PRO A 157 -14.81 2.91 1.71
N ASN A 158 -13.89 2.84 0.75
CA ASN A 158 -14.07 3.28 -0.63
C ASN A 158 -14.45 2.14 -1.58
N CYS A 159 -14.57 0.90 -1.09
CA CYS A 159 -15.08 -0.23 -1.85
C CYS A 159 -16.31 -0.81 -1.17
N ARG A 160 -17.40 -0.92 -1.93
CA ARG A 160 -18.65 -1.55 -1.49
C ARG A 160 -18.91 -2.78 -2.33
N CYS A 161 -19.10 -3.92 -1.67
CA CYS A 161 -19.51 -5.16 -2.30
C CYS A 161 -21.03 -5.35 -2.14
N GLY A 162 -21.67 -5.86 -3.19
CA GLY A 162 -23.07 -6.25 -3.16
C GLY A 162 -23.41 -7.25 -4.27
N LYS A 163 -24.63 -7.78 -4.28
CA LYS A 163 -25.08 -8.69 -5.35
C LYS A 163 -25.24 -7.92 -6.65
N LYS A 164 -24.89 -8.53 -7.79
CA LYS A 164 -25.29 -8.03 -9.11
C LYS A 164 -26.83 -8.04 -9.17
N THR A 165 -27.46 -6.88 -9.22
CA THR A 165 -28.89 -6.77 -9.57
C THR A 165 -29.05 -7.32 -10.98
N LYS A 166 -29.92 -8.33 -11.14
CA LYS A 166 -30.29 -8.87 -12.45
C LYS A 166 -31.02 -7.81 -13.28
#